data_AF-A0A0K2D5B3-F1
#
_entry.id   AF-A0A0K2D5B3-F1
#
_cell.length_a   1.000
_cell.length_b   1.000
_cell.length_c   1.000
_cell.angle_alpha   90.00
_cell.angle_beta   90.00
_cell.angle_gamma   90.00
#
_symmetry.space_group_name_H-M   'P 1'
#
loop_
_entity.id
_entity.type
_entity.pdbx_description
1 polymer ?
#
loop_
_entity_poly.entity_id
_entity_poly.type
_entity_poly.pdbx_seq_one_letter_code
_entity_poly.pdbx_strand_id
1 'polypeptide(L)'
;NPTGQDAKLTVLIQMPELESENRKVRDILEQCEFEVIEKNKKDFSEINILNLNKILKINFNTYRVEEQICTQCIQCLLEHTRLYKDDTNIQKFNIGLLNLNKFMRLDLAAINALMIFPKQGIKQFDSGNTV
;
A
#
# COMPACT_ATOMS: atom_id res chain seq x y z
N ASN A 1 -13.51 0.17 8.56
CA ASN A 1 -14.61 0.41 7.60
C ASN A 1 -15.92 0.05 8.29
N PRO A 2 -16.94 0.93 8.39
CA PRO A 2 -18.20 0.65 9.11
C PRO A 2 -19.14 -0.35 8.42
N THR A 3 -18.71 -1.00 7.34
CA THR A 3 -19.52 -1.88 6.48
C THR A 3 -18.98 -3.30 6.35
N GLY A 4 -17.98 -3.72 7.13
CA GLY A 4 -17.54 -5.12 7.18
C GLY A 4 -16.92 -5.68 5.89
N GLN A 5 -16.67 -4.85 4.87
CA GLN A 5 -15.69 -5.18 3.84
C GLN A 5 -14.32 -4.84 4.39
N ASP A 6 -13.55 -5.87 4.74
CA ASP A 6 -12.13 -5.73 5.02
C ASP A 6 -11.48 -5.08 3.81
N ALA A 7 -10.88 -3.91 4.02
CA ALA A 7 -10.09 -3.28 2.98
C ALA A 7 -8.84 -4.14 2.79
N LYS A 8 -8.85 -5.01 1.78
CA LYS A 8 -7.71 -5.84 1.43
C LYS A 8 -6.61 -4.94 0.87
N LEU A 9 -5.49 -4.83 1.57
CA LEU A 9 -4.36 -4.03 1.07
C LEU A 9 -3.73 -4.77 -0.10
N THR A 10 -3.57 -4.10 -1.24
CA THR A 10 -2.90 -4.66 -2.42
C THR A 10 -1.51 -4.06 -2.56
N VAL A 11 -0.51 -4.91 -2.78
CA VAL A 11 0.89 -4.54 -3.00
C VAL A 11 1.28 -4.92 -4.43
N LEU A 12 1.69 -3.91 -5.21
CA LEU A 12 2.31 -4.12 -6.51
C LEU A 12 3.82 -4.19 -6.31
N ILE A 13 4.46 -5.29 -6.70
CA ILE A 13 5.89 -5.49 -6.42
C ILE A 13 6.63 -6.13 -7.60
N GLN A 14 7.82 -5.59 -7.91
CA GLN A 14 8.83 -6.34 -8.65
C GLN A 14 9.61 -7.20 -7.67
N MET A 15 9.50 -8.51 -7.77
CA MET A 15 10.27 -9.41 -6.93
C MET A 15 11.77 -9.30 -7.22
N PRO A 16 12.65 -9.39 -6.20
CA PRO A 16 14.09 -9.41 -6.40
C PRO A 16 14.53 -10.54 -7.35
N GLU A 17 15.52 -10.25 -8.20
CA GLU A 17 16.12 -11.24 -9.10
C GLU A 17 17.00 -12.24 -8.34
N LEU A 18 17.64 -11.80 -7.25
CA LEU A 18 18.45 -12.66 -6.39
C LEU A 18 17.54 -13.55 -5.54
N GLU A 19 17.70 -14.87 -5.68
CA GLU A 19 16.82 -15.87 -5.03
C GLU A 19 16.76 -15.70 -3.50
N SER A 20 17.88 -15.39 -2.86
CA SER A 20 17.96 -15.22 -1.41
C SER A 20 17.19 -13.99 -0.91
N GLU A 21 17.14 -12.91 -1.69
CA GLU A 21 16.34 -11.73 -1.40
C GLU A 21 14.87 -11.96 -1.71
N ASN A 22 14.60 -12.64 -2.83
CA ASN A 22 13.26 -13.02 -3.25
C ASN A 22 12.55 -13.82 -2.15
N ARG A 23 13.23 -14.85 -1.61
CA ARG A 23 12.69 -15.68 -0.52
C ARG A 23 12.36 -14.83 0.71
N LYS A 24 13.27 -13.97 1.15
CA LYS A 24 13.03 -13.08 2.31
C LYS A 24 11.83 -12.15 2.10
N VAL A 25 11.69 -11.58 0.90
CA VAL A 25 10.55 -10.69 0.58
C VAL A 25 9.24 -11.47 0.59
N ARG A 26 9.22 -12.69 0.03
CA ARG A 26 8.04 -13.57 0.09
C ARG A 26 7.67 -13.94 1.52
N ASP A 27 8.64 -14.35 2.32
CA ASP A 27 8.42 -14.71 3.74
C ASP A 27 7.76 -13.54 4.51
N ILE A 28 8.16 -12.30 4.24
CA ILE A 28 7.56 -11.10 4.85
C ILE A 28 6.14 -10.85 4.32
N LEU A 29 5.93 -10.96 3.01
CA LEU A 29 4.63 -10.72 2.39
C LEU A 29 3.58 -11.76 2.81
N GLU A 30 3.96 -13.03 2.94
CA GLU A 30 3.09 -14.12 3.39
C GLU A 30 2.64 -13.98 4.85
N GLN A 31 3.44 -13.32 5.68
CA GLN A 31 3.10 -13.01 7.07
C GLN A 31 2.08 -11.87 7.19
N CYS A 32 1.89 -11.09 6.13
CA CYS A 32 0.97 -9.96 6.10
C CYS A 32 -0.30 -10.31 5.33
N GLU A 33 -1.44 -9.71 5.70
CA GLU A 33 -2.72 -9.89 4.99
C GLU A 33 -2.79 -9.01 3.72
N PHE A 34 -1.80 -9.14 2.84
CA PHE A 34 -1.71 -8.38 1.59
C PHE A 34 -2.11 -9.24 0.37
N GLU A 35 -2.83 -8.63 -0.57
CA GLU A 35 -2.88 -9.14 -1.93
C GLU A 35 -1.60 -8.75 -2.67
N VAL A 36 -0.81 -9.74 -3.08
CA VAL A 36 0.43 -9.50 -3.81
C VAL A 36 0.18 -9.63 -5.30
N ILE A 37 0.47 -8.57 -6.06
CA ILE A 37 0.45 -8.57 -7.52
C ILE A 37 1.88 -8.37 -8.00
N GLU A 38 2.47 -9.45 -8.51
CA GLU A 38 3.80 -9.40 -9.10
C GLU A 38 3.77 -8.60 -10.42
N LYS A 39 4.77 -7.75 -10.57
CA LYS A 39 4.95 -6.83 -11.69
C LYS A 39 6.32 -7.03 -12.30
N ASN A 40 6.41 -6.78 -13.59
CA ASN A 40 7.68 -6.83 -14.31
C ASN A 40 8.43 -5.52 -14.11
N LYS A 41 9.76 -5.56 -14.30
CA LYS A 41 10.61 -4.36 -14.26
C LYS A 41 10.11 -3.21 -15.15
N LYS A 42 9.58 -3.55 -16.33
CA LYS A 42 9.02 -2.57 -17.28
C LYS A 42 7.77 -1.84 -16.76
N ASP A 43 7.06 -2.42 -15.79
CA ASP A 43 5.86 -1.80 -15.22
C ASP A 43 6.22 -0.66 -14.25
N PHE A 44 7.48 -0.58 -13.81
CA PHE A 44 8.08 0.50 -13.01
C PHE A 44 8.88 1.46 -13.90
N SER A 45 8.27 1.89 -15.01
CA SER A 45 8.89 2.80 -15.97
C SER A 45 8.96 4.24 -15.46
N GLU A 46 9.56 5.12 -16.25
CA GLU A 46 9.51 6.56 -16.02
C GLU A 46 8.07 7.07 -15.92
N ILE A 47 7.86 8.03 -15.03
CA ILE A 47 6.55 8.55 -14.68
C ILE A 47 5.95 9.42 -15.79
N ASN A 48 4.71 9.14 -16.15
CA ASN A 48 3.94 10.01 -17.04
C ASN A 48 3.31 11.16 -16.23
N ILE A 49 4.07 12.25 -16.08
CA ILE A 49 3.67 13.45 -15.32
C ILE A 49 2.36 14.04 -15.85
N LEU A 50 2.12 13.98 -17.16
CA LEU A 50 0.89 14.50 -17.76
C LEU A 50 -0.33 13.73 -17.24
N ASN A 51 -0.26 12.39 -17.24
CA ASN A 51 -1.35 11.55 -16.72
C ASN A 51 -1.54 11.72 -15.22
N LEU A 52 -0.45 11.79 -14.45
CA LEU A 52 -0.52 12.04 -13.01
C LEU A 52 -1.19 13.39 -12.70
N ASN A 53 -0.81 14.45 -13.41
CA ASN A 53 -1.35 15.78 -13.19
C ASN A 53 -2.84 15.92 -13.53
N LYS A 54 -3.43 15.01 -14.32
CA LYS A 54 -4.88 15.00 -14.55
C LYS A 54 -5.65 14.72 -13.27
N ILE A 55 -5.13 13.82 -12.43
CA ILE A 55 -5.84 13.34 -11.23
C ILE A 55 -5.51 14.16 -9.98
N LEU A 56 -4.38 14.87 -9.95
CA LEU A 56 -3.94 15.65 -8.78
C LEU A 56 -4.58 17.04 -8.71
N LYS A 57 -4.93 17.48 -7.50
CA LYS A 57 -5.36 18.86 -7.21
C LYS A 57 -4.24 19.88 -7.38
N ILE A 58 -3.03 19.49 -6.99
CA ILE A 58 -1.82 20.31 -7.09
C ILE A 58 -0.88 19.59 -8.06
N ASN A 59 -0.32 20.35 -9.01
CA ASN A 59 0.56 19.81 -10.02
C ASN A 59 1.79 19.14 -9.38
N PHE A 60 2.11 17.92 -9.77
CA PHE A 60 3.24 17.15 -9.27
C PHE A 60 4.58 17.90 -9.43
N ASN A 61 4.72 18.77 -10.42
CA ASN A 61 5.92 19.58 -10.66
C ASN A 61 6.26 20.52 -9.50
N THR A 62 5.31 20.82 -8.60
CA THR A 62 5.59 21.61 -7.40
C THR A 62 6.28 20.81 -6.29
N TYR A 63 6.29 19.48 -6.41
CA TYR A 63 6.89 18.59 -5.43
C TYR A 63 8.32 18.26 -5.85
N ARG A 64 9.26 18.36 -4.89
CA ARG A 64 10.62 17.87 -5.06
C ARG A 64 10.68 16.44 -4.56
N VAL A 65 10.60 15.49 -5.49
CA VAL A 65 10.82 14.06 -5.20
C VAL A 65 12.20 13.71 -5.76
N GLU A 66 13.17 13.52 -4.86
CA GLU A 66 14.57 13.26 -5.22
C GLU A 66 14.81 11.79 -5.61
N GLU A 67 14.00 10.88 -5.09
CA GLU A 67 14.16 9.45 -5.33
C GLU A 67 13.36 8.98 -6.55
N GLN A 68 14.09 8.55 -7.58
CA GLN A 68 13.51 7.98 -8.81
C GLN A 68 12.63 6.75 -8.54
N ILE A 69 12.97 5.94 -7.53
CA ILE A 69 12.19 4.75 -7.17
C ILE A 69 10.76 5.14 -6.78
N CYS A 70 10.58 6.27 -6.06
CA CYS A 70 9.25 6.74 -5.69
C CYS A 70 8.38 7.05 -6.92
N THR A 71 8.95 7.74 -7.92
CA THR A 71 8.20 8.10 -9.13
C THR A 71 7.88 6.87 -10.00
N GLN A 72 8.76 5.89 -10.06
CA GLN A 72 8.52 4.61 -10.73
C GLN A 72 7.42 3.78 -10.06
N CYS A 73 7.38 3.75 -8.72
CA CYS A 73 6.29 3.11 -7.98
C CYS A 73 4.94 3.80 -8.23
N ILE A 74 4.91 5.14 -8.30
CA ILE A 74 3.70 5.90 -8.65
C ILE A 74 3.26 5.56 -10.08
N GLN A 75 4.19 5.47 -11.02
CA GLN A 75 3.88 5.10 -12.41
C GLN A 75 3.24 3.71 -12.50
N CYS A 76 3.81 2.72 -11.80
CA CYS A 76 3.25 1.37 -11.74
C CYS A 76 1.81 1.37 -11.19
N LEU A 77 1.58 2.12 -10.10
CA LEU A 77 0.26 2.29 -9.51
C LEU A 77 -0.71 2.99 -10.46
N LEU A 78 -0.27 4.04 -11.15
CA LEU A 78 -1.07 4.82 -12.07
C LEU A 78 -1.54 3.97 -13.27
N GLU A 79 -0.68 3.12 -13.83
CA GLU A 79 -1.05 2.22 -14.93
C GLU A 79 -1.89 1.02 -14.47
N HIS A 80 -1.69 0.55 -13.24
CA HIS A 80 -2.51 -0.52 -12.68
C HIS A 80 -3.94 -0.06 -12.42
N THR A 81 -4.09 1.11 -11.78
CA THR A 81 -5.39 1.65 -11.40
C THR A 81 -6.09 2.38 -12.54
N ARG A 82 -5.34 2.89 -13.51
CA ARG A 82 -5.84 3.67 -14.66
C ARG A 82 -6.73 4.84 -14.25
N LEU A 83 -6.52 5.43 -13.06
CA LEU A 83 -7.33 6.53 -12.53
C LEU A 83 -7.44 7.71 -13.50
N TYR A 84 -6.37 7.98 -14.27
CA TYR A 84 -6.31 9.05 -15.26
C TYR A 84 -7.21 8.85 -16.49
N LYS A 85 -7.80 7.66 -16.67
CA LYS A 85 -8.73 7.35 -17.78
C LYS A 85 -10.19 7.59 -17.42
N ASP A 86 -10.48 7.82 -16.14
CA ASP A 86 -11.83 8.08 -15.65
C ASP A 86 -11.93 9.55 -15.27
N ASP A 87 -12.77 10.29 -16.00
CA ASP A 87 -12.92 11.73 -15.84
C ASP A 87 -13.47 12.13 -14.45
N THR A 88 -14.13 11.22 -13.73
CA THR A 88 -14.60 11.47 -12.35
C THR A 88 -13.45 11.66 -11.36
N ASN A 89 -12.25 11.19 -11.70
CA ASN A 89 -11.03 11.28 -10.89
C ASN A 89 -10.22 12.56 -11.14
N ILE A 90 -10.63 13.41 -12.08
CA ILE A 90 -9.91 14.65 -12.41
C ILE A 90 -9.81 15.55 -11.18
N GLN A 91 -8.58 15.95 -10.84
CA GLN A 91 -8.26 16.80 -9.70
C GLN A 91 -8.89 16.33 -8.37
N LYS A 92 -9.03 15.02 -8.15
CA LYS A 92 -9.60 14.48 -6.90
C LYS A 92 -8.54 14.10 -5.87
N PHE A 93 -7.30 13.88 -6.30
CA PHE A 93 -6.25 13.30 -5.48
C PHE A 93 -5.26 14.34 -4.96
N ASN A 94 -4.71 14.05 -3.79
CA ASN A 94 -3.56 14.75 -3.23
C ASN A 94 -2.38 13.78 -3.21
N ILE A 95 -1.17 14.33 -3.33
CA ILE A 95 0.08 13.58 -3.18
C ILE A 95 0.94 14.24 -2.11
N GLY A 96 1.72 13.44 -1.40
CA GLY A 96 2.59 13.92 -0.33
C GLY A 96 3.57 12.86 0.13
N LEU A 97 4.61 13.29 0.84
CA LEU A 97 5.62 12.42 1.43
C LEU A 97 5.16 11.95 2.81
N LEU A 98 5.10 10.64 3.00
CA LEU A 98 4.82 10.02 4.29
C LEU A 98 6.14 9.83 5.06
N ASN A 99 6.35 10.63 6.11
CA ASN A 99 7.51 10.48 6.98
C ASN A 99 7.24 9.45 8.09
N LEU A 100 7.77 8.24 7.90
CA LEU A 100 7.62 7.12 8.84
C LEU A 100 8.25 7.38 10.22
N ASN A 101 9.21 8.31 10.35
CA ASN A 101 9.84 8.64 11.62
C ASN A 101 8.92 9.43 12.57
N LYS A 102 7.78 9.92 12.05
CA LYS A 102 6.75 10.57 12.87
C LYS A 102 5.81 9.57 13.54
N PHE A 103 5.95 8.28 13.27
CA PHE A 103 5.08 7.23 13.76
C PHE A 103 5.87 6.16 14.50
N MET A 104 5.21 5.50 15.46
CA MET A 104 5.77 4.33 16.12
C MET A 104 5.90 3.19 15.11
N ARG A 105 7.09 2.61 15.01
CA ARG A 105 7.34 1.42 14.18
C ARG A 105 6.99 0.19 14.99
N LEU A 106 6.12 -0.65 14.45
CA LEU A 106 5.69 -1.89 15.06
C LEU A 106 6.03 -3.04 14.11
N ASP A 107 6.52 -4.14 14.65
CA ASP A 107 6.63 -5.39 13.92
C ASP A 107 5.32 -6.17 14.00
N LEU A 108 5.20 -7.22 13.21
CA LEU A 108 4.01 -8.05 13.17
C LEU A 108 3.71 -8.72 14.52
N ALA A 109 4.75 -9.09 15.28
CA ALA A 109 4.61 -9.69 16.60
C ALA A 109 3.95 -8.72 17.59
N ALA A 110 4.38 -7.45 17.62
CA ALA A 110 3.80 -6.41 18.45
C ALA A 110 2.36 -6.07 18.03
N ILE A 111 2.08 -5.97 16.72
CA ILE A 111 0.71 -5.77 16.20
C ILE A 111 -0.23 -6.87 16.71
N ASN A 112 0.22 -8.12 16.63
CA ASN A 112 -0.53 -9.29 17.07
C ASN A 112 -0.70 -9.35 18.59
N ALA A 113 0.37 -9.08 19.36
CA ALA A 113 0.35 -9.12 20.82
C ALA A 113 -0.54 -8.03 21.41
N LEU A 114 -0.56 -6.85 20.78
CA LEU A 114 -1.38 -5.71 21.20
C LEU A 114 -2.80 -5.73 20.64
N MET A 115 -3.16 -6.74 19.82
CA MET A 115 -4.46 -6.86 19.16
C MET A 115 -4.92 -5.55 18.49
N ILE A 116 -3.99 -4.87 17.81
CA ILE A 116 -4.26 -3.55 17.21
C ILE A 116 -5.39 -3.63 16.18
N PHE A 117 -5.47 -4.76 15.47
CA PHE A 117 -6.60 -5.11 14.63
C PHE A 117 -7.36 -6.28 15.25
N PRO A 118 -8.70 -6.23 15.32
CA PRO A 118 -9.49 -7.33 15.84
C PRO A 118 -9.33 -8.54 14.91
N LYS A 119 -8.75 -9.63 15.43
CA LYS A 119 -8.71 -10.90 14.71
C LYS A 119 -10.15 -11.37 14.53
N GLN A 120 -10.61 -11.49 13.29
CA GLN A 120 -11.90 -12.09 13.02
C GLN A 120 -11.93 -13.49 13.65
N GLY A 121 -12.71 -13.67 14.72
CA GLY A 121 -12.85 -14.95 15.40
C GLY A 121 -12.53 -14.99 16.89
N ILE A 122 -12.13 -13.89 17.54
CA ILE A 122 -12.24 -13.86 19.02
C ILE A 122 -13.71 -13.60 19.36
N LYS A 123 -14.52 -14.68 19.38
CA LYS A 123 -15.69 -14.69 20.26
C LYS A 123 -15.15 -14.34 21.64
N GLN A 124 -15.48 -13.16 22.13
CA GLN A 124 -15.29 -12.84 23.54
C GLN A 124 -15.90 -14.02 24.29
N PHE A 125 -15.10 -14.69 25.11
CA PHE A 125 -15.65 -15.57 26.12
C PHE A 125 -16.50 -14.68 27.00
N ASP A 126 -17.80 -14.70 26.74
CA ASP A 126 -18.81 -14.15 27.61
C ASP A 126 -18.64 -14.91 28.93
N SER A 127 -17.88 -14.33 29.84
CA SER A 127 -17.67 -14.86 31.18
C SER A 127 -18.92 -14.53 31.99
N GLY A 128 -20.06 -15.06 31.53
CA GLY A 128 -21.32 -15.06 32.24
C GLY A 128 -21.23 -16.01 33.41
N ASN A 129 -20.53 -15.59 34.48
CA ASN A 129 -20.75 -16.15 35.80
C ASN A 129 -22.15 -15.69 36.26
N THR A 130 -23.16 -16.47 35.89
CA THR A 130 -24.44 -16.52 36.59
C THR A 130 -24.30 -17.57 37.68
N VAL A 131 -24.12 -17.12 38.91
CA VAL A 131 -24.49 -17.87 40.13
C VAL A 131 -25.77 -17.26 40.64
#